data_AF-A0A7V1PWU5-F1
#
_entry.id   AF-A0A7V1PWU5-F1
#
_cell.length_a   1.000
_cell.length_b   1.000
_cell.length_c   1.000
_cell.angle_alpha   90.00
_cell.angle_beta   90.00
_cell.angle_gamma   90.00
#
_symmetry.space_group_name_H-M   'P 1'
#
loop_
_entity.id
_entity.type
_entity.pdbx_description
1 polymer ?
#
loop_
_entity_poly.entity_id
_entity_poly.type
_entity_poly.pdbx_seq_one_letter_code
_entity_poly.pdbx_strand_id
1 'polypeptide(L)'
;MAKSKHRKKKNIVIKVTKKKELNIKEEIKYIIKCAINFETKIMSINELILFCTETGDAWLLDIADDLALDLARDRVKQEFSVIDMPYQFGVEWKYNYIIDNEKFIYIDKTGLSRIIIGYPTERLSEIIHKSKYLSSKN
;
A
#
# COMPACT_ATOMS: atom_id res chain seq x y z
N MET A 1 -35.73 21.66 -16.43
CA MET A 1 -35.66 20.57 -15.43
C MET A 1 -34.23 20.07 -15.36
N ALA A 2 -33.47 20.47 -14.34
CA ALA A 2 -32.06 20.10 -14.18
C ALA A 2 -31.95 18.69 -13.56
N LYS A 3 -31.23 17.79 -14.24
CA LYS A 3 -30.95 16.43 -13.76
C LYS A 3 -29.99 16.50 -12.56
N SER A 4 -30.51 16.14 -11.39
CA SER A 4 -29.71 15.88 -10.17
C SER A 4 -28.75 14.72 -10.44
N LYS A 5 -27.44 15.02 -10.55
CA LYS A 5 -26.38 14.01 -10.53
C LYS A 5 -26.20 13.53 -9.10
N HIS A 6 -26.81 12.40 -8.75
CA HIS A 6 -26.49 11.66 -7.53
C HIS A 6 -25.00 11.26 -7.56
N ARG A 7 -24.17 12.02 -6.84
CA ARG A 7 -22.79 11.65 -6.54
C ARG A 7 -22.83 10.44 -5.60
N LYS A 8 -22.67 9.22 -6.13
CA LYS A 8 -22.51 8.00 -5.33
C LYS A 8 -21.44 8.27 -4.25
N LYS A 9 -21.81 8.15 -2.97
CA LYS A 9 -20.85 8.17 -1.86
C LYS A 9 -19.87 7.03 -2.11
N LYS A 10 -18.62 7.35 -2.48
CA LYS A 10 -17.53 6.37 -2.53
C LYS A 10 -17.31 5.91 -1.09
N ASN A 11 -17.41 4.61 -0.83
CA ASN A 11 -17.01 4.03 0.45
C ASN A 11 -15.48 4.10 0.53
N ILE A 12 -14.97 5.20 1.06
CA ILE A 12 -13.55 5.47 1.24
C ILE A 12 -13.15 4.82 2.57
N VAL A 13 -12.18 3.89 2.54
CA VAL A 13 -11.58 3.34 3.76
C VAL A 13 -10.44 4.28 4.12
N ILE A 14 -10.64 5.08 5.15
CA ILE A 14 -9.58 5.90 5.74
C ILE A 14 -9.13 5.18 7.01
N LYS A 15 -7.88 4.71 7.03
CA LYS A 15 -7.27 4.20 8.26
C LYS A 15 -6.30 5.23 8.80
N VAL A 16 -6.42 5.51 10.10
CA VAL A 16 -5.52 6.41 10.82
C VAL A 16 -4.56 5.58 11.66
N THR A 17 -3.26 5.83 11.49
CA THR A 17 -2.19 5.05 12.15
C THR A 17 -1.29 5.97 12.97
N LYS A 18 -0.93 5.57 14.19
CA LYS A 18 -0.02 6.32 15.07
C LYS A 18 1.40 6.39 14.48
N LYS A 19 2.05 7.54 14.64
CA LYS A 19 3.39 7.85 14.13
C LYS A 19 4.38 7.97 15.27
N LYS A 20 5.43 7.15 15.25
CA LYS A 20 6.65 7.36 16.04
C LYS A 20 7.78 7.55 15.02
N GLU A 21 8.32 8.76 14.92
CA GLU A 21 9.49 9.13 14.08
C GLU A 21 9.36 8.94 12.54
N LEU A 22 8.24 8.45 12.02
CA LEU A 22 8.00 8.20 10.59
C LEU A 22 7.53 9.45 9.82
N ASN A 23 8.25 9.88 8.79
CA ASN A 23 7.70 10.80 7.78
C ASN A 23 7.16 10.02 6.57
N ILE A 24 5.90 9.56 6.65
CA ILE A 24 5.28 8.71 5.62
C ILE A 24 5.32 9.33 4.22
N LYS A 25 5.25 10.67 4.12
CA LYS A 25 5.31 11.35 2.82
C LYS A 25 6.69 11.26 2.19
N GLU A 26 7.76 11.37 2.96
CA GLU A 26 9.12 11.22 2.45
C GLU A 26 9.42 9.77 2.06
N GLU A 27 8.97 8.79 2.85
CA GLU A 27 9.13 7.37 2.50
C GLU A 27 8.38 7.01 1.21
N ILE A 28 7.15 7.53 1.03
CA ILE A 28 6.38 7.38 -0.20
C ILE A 28 7.11 8.03 -1.39
N LYS A 29 7.66 9.23 -1.23
CA LYS A 29 8.42 9.89 -2.30
C LYS A 29 9.66 9.09 -2.67
N TYR A 30 10.37 8.57 -1.66
CA TYR A 30 11.56 7.75 -1.86
C TYR A 30 11.23 6.47 -2.63
N ILE A 31 10.20 5.71 -2.21
CA ILE A 31 9.87 4.44 -2.87
C ILE A 31 9.37 4.65 -4.31
N ILE A 32 8.61 5.73 -4.57
CA ILE A 32 8.20 6.10 -5.94
C ILE A 32 9.43 6.41 -6.79
N LYS A 33 10.40 7.15 -6.25
CA LYS A 33 11.65 7.47 -6.96
C LYS A 33 12.41 6.19 -7.32
N CYS A 34 12.51 5.23 -6.40
CA CYS A 34 13.15 3.93 -6.67
C CYS A 34 12.43 3.16 -7.78
N ALA A 35 11.09 3.12 -7.77
CA ALA A 35 10.31 2.50 -8.86
C ALA A 35 10.59 3.15 -10.22
N ILE A 36 10.62 4.48 -10.28
CA ILE A 36 10.93 5.22 -11.52
C ILE A 36 12.34 4.87 -12.05
N ASN A 37 13.26 4.56 -11.15
CA ASN A 37 14.65 4.20 -11.45
C ASN A 37 14.88 2.69 -11.67
N PHE A 38 13.82 1.87 -11.77
CA PHE A 38 13.92 0.41 -11.91
C PHE A 38 14.62 -0.30 -10.74
N GLU A 39 14.63 0.32 -9.56
CA GLU A 39 15.19 -0.29 -8.37
C GLU A 39 14.16 -1.20 -7.69
N THR A 40 14.63 -2.31 -7.12
CA THR A 40 13.83 -3.10 -6.17
C THR A 40 14.19 -2.71 -4.74
N LYS A 41 13.18 -2.29 -3.96
CA LYS A 41 13.33 -1.93 -2.55
C LYS A 41 12.14 -2.44 -1.76
N ILE A 42 12.41 -2.90 -0.53
CA ILE A 42 11.38 -3.23 0.45
C ILE A 42 11.79 -2.57 1.76
N MET A 43 10.86 -1.85 2.35
CA MET A 43 11.01 -1.15 3.62
C MET A 43 9.82 -1.51 4.50
N SER A 44 10.08 -1.87 5.76
CA SER A 44 9.04 -2.14 6.75
C SER A 44 9.16 -1.14 7.88
N ILE A 45 8.03 -0.53 8.24
CA ILE A 45 7.95 0.42 9.36
C ILE A 45 6.65 0.18 10.12
N ASN A 46 6.76 -0.35 11.34
CA ASN A 46 5.62 -0.85 12.12
C ASN A 46 4.80 -1.84 11.27
N GLU A 47 3.48 -1.65 11.19
CA GLU A 47 2.55 -2.47 10.40
C GLU A 47 2.47 -2.04 8.92
N LEU A 48 3.39 -1.19 8.45
CA LEU A 48 3.47 -0.79 7.06
C LEU A 48 4.63 -1.46 6.33
N ILE A 49 4.39 -1.77 5.05
CA ILE A 49 5.44 -2.11 4.10
C ILE A 49 5.35 -1.15 2.92
N LEU A 50 6.46 -0.50 2.58
CA LEU A 50 6.63 0.18 1.30
C LEU A 50 7.55 -0.67 0.44
N PHE A 51 7.15 -0.95 -0.79
CA PHE A 51 8.04 -1.62 -1.72
C PHE A 51 7.91 -1.10 -3.14
N CYS A 52 8.96 -1.26 -3.92
CA CYS A 52 8.96 -1.10 -5.35
C CYS A 52 9.69 -2.26 -6.02
N THR A 53 9.39 -2.44 -7.30
CA THR A 53 9.94 -3.51 -8.14
C THR A 53 10.64 -2.94 -9.35
N GLU A 54 11.50 -3.76 -9.96
CA GLU A 54 12.17 -3.42 -11.22
C GLU A 54 11.19 -3.20 -12.40
N THR A 55 9.94 -3.69 -12.31
CA THR A 55 8.88 -3.38 -13.29
C THR A 55 8.40 -1.92 -13.21
N GLY A 56 8.84 -1.17 -12.20
CA GLY A 56 8.47 0.22 -11.98
C GLY A 56 7.17 0.41 -11.22
N ASP A 57 6.70 -0.63 -10.54
CA ASP A 57 5.56 -0.54 -9.65
C ASP A 57 6.03 -0.17 -8.24
N ALA A 58 5.20 0.57 -7.51
CA ALA A 58 5.41 0.86 -6.10
C ALA A 58 4.10 0.73 -5.33
N TRP A 59 4.20 0.23 -4.10
CA TRP A 59 3.08 -0.09 -3.24
C TRP A 59 3.35 0.34 -1.81
N LEU A 60 2.27 0.74 -1.14
CA LEU A 60 2.17 0.81 0.31
C LEU A 60 1.19 -0.28 0.75
N LEU A 61 1.59 -1.09 1.72
CA LEU A 61 0.77 -2.12 2.35
C LEU A 61 0.56 -1.80 3.83
N ASP A 62 -0.64 -2.08 4.32
CA ASP A 62 -0.93 -2.23 5.73
C ASP A 62 -1.14 -3.72 6.03
N ILE A 63 -0.24 -4.29 6.83
CA ILE A 63 -0.22 -5.73 7.06
C ILE A 63 -1.13 -6.16 8.21
N ALA A 64 -1.65 -5.21 8.99
CA ALA A 64 -2.60 -5.51 10.07
C ALA A 64 -4.01 -5.75 9.52
N ASP A 65 -4.41 -4.97 8.51
CA ASP A 65 -5.75 -5.07 7.89
C ASP A 65 -5.72 -5.59 6.44
N ASP A 66 -4.56 -6.07 5.98
CA ASP A 66 -4.33 -6.57 4.62
C ASP A 66 -4.80 -5.58 3.53
N LEU A 67 -4.46 -4.29 3.71
CA LEU A 67 -4.81 -3.19 2.81
C LEU A 67 -3.63 -2.82 1.91
N ALA A 68 -3.93 -2.39 0.69
CA ALA A 68 -2.94 -1.98 -0.28
C ALA A 68 -3.32 -0.68 -1.00
N LEU A 69 -2.28 0.07 -1.35
CA LEU A 69 -2.35 1.29 -2.13
C LEU A 69 -1.23 1.25 -3.19
N ASP A 70 -1.61 1.41 -4.46
CA ASP A 70 -0.66 1.60 -5.55
C ASP A 70 -0.13 3.04 -5.54
N LEU A 71 1.20 3.18 -5.46
CA LEU A 71 1.92 4.45 -5.44
C LEU A 71 2.48 4.80 -6.82
N ALA A 72 2.95 3.79 -7.55
CA ALA A 72 3.38 3.90 -8.95
C ALA A 72 2.98 2.63 -9.70
N ARG A 73 2.74 2.76 -11.00
CA ARG A 73 2.52 1.65 -11.92
C ARG A 73 3.25 1.92 -13.22
N ASP A 74 4.06 0.96 -13.67
CA ASP A 74 4.90 1.13 -14.89
C ASP A 74 5.69 2.46 -14.89
N ARG A 75 6.22 2.85 -13.72
CA ARG A 75 6.95 4.11 -13.45
C ARG A 75 6.10 5.37 -13.44
N VAL A 76 4.78 5.26 -13.58
CA VAL A 76 3.85 6.39 -13.49
C VAL A 76 3.30 6.47 -12.07
N LYS A 77 3.56 7.60 -11.40
CA LYS A 77 2.96 7.90 -10.09
C LYS A 77 1.43 7.85 -10.18
N GLN A 78 0.80 7.14 -9.26
CA GLN A 78 -0.65 7.04 -9.17
C GLN A 78 -1.24 8.17 -8.33
N GLU A 79 -2.52 8.49 -8.54
CA GLU A 79 -3.27 9.39 -7.68
C GLU A 79 -3.62 8.70 -6.36
N PHE A 80 -3.29 9.30 -5.22
CA PHE A 80 -3.63 8.79 -3.89
C PHE A 80 -3.74 9.92 -2.88
N SER A 81 -4.41 9.64 -1.75
CA SER A 81 -4.58 10.60 -0.65
C SER A 81 -3.92 10.07 0.61
N VAL A 82 -2.93 10.81 1.11
CA VAL A 82 -2.28 10.58 2.40
C VAL A 82 -2.23 11.89 3.17
N ILE A 83 -2.91 11.91 4.32
CA ILE A 83 -2.91 13.03 5.24
C ILE A 83 -1.89 12.71 6.33
N ASP A 84 -0.78 13.43 6.37
CA ASP A 84 0.25 13.27 7.40
C ASP A 84 0.07 14.36 8.47
N MET A 85 -0.14 13.95 9.71
CA MET A 85 -0.28 14.80 10.89
C MET A 85 0.88 14.52 11.86
N PRO A 86 1.16 15.39 12.85
CA PRO A 86 2.34 15.24 13.71
C PRO A 86 2.49 13.86 14.39
N TYR A 87 1.38 13.28 14.85
CA TYR A 87 1.37 12.02 15.61
C TYR A 87 0.61 10.87 14.94
N GLN A 88 0.05 11.11 13.76
CA GLN A 88 -0.72 10.12 13.04
C GLN A 88 -0.77 10.44 11.55
N PHE A 89 -1.09 9.46 10.72
CA PHE A 89 -1.40 9.71 9.32
C PHE A 89 -2.64 8.93 8.91
N GLY A 90 -3.40 9.49 7.96
CA GLY A 90 -4.56 8.88 7.33
C GLY A 90 -4.25 8.49 5.90
N VAL A 91 -4.54 7.25 5.51
CA VAL A 91 -4.42 6.78 4.13
C VAL A 91 -5.81 6.41 3.60
N GLU A 92 -6.14 6.92 2.41
CA GLU A 92 -7.27 6.40 1.64
C GLU A 92 -6.86 5.11 0.93
N TRP A 93 -7.22 3.97 1.52
CA TRP A 93 -6.92 2.66 0.96
C TRP A 93 -7.85 2.32 -0.20
N LYS A 94 -7.27 1.74 -1.25
CA LYS A 94 -7.97 1.40 -2.49
C LYS A 94 -8.29 -0.08 -2.62
N TYR A 95 -7.42 -0.94 -2.09
CA TYR A 95 -7.49 -2.37 -2.30
C TYR A 95 -7.31 -3.14 -1.00
N ASN A 96 -7.84 -4.36 -0.98
CA ASN A 96 -7.28 -5.43 -0.15
C ASN A 96 -6.21 -6.17 -0.94
N TYR A 97 -5.29 -6.85 -0.26
CA TYR A 97 -4.33 -7.72 -0.93
C TYR A 97 -4.25 -9.11 -0.30
N ILE A 98 -3.77 -10.06 -1.10
CA ILE A 98 -3.46 -11.43 -0.70
C ILE A 98 -2.11 -11.76 -1.32
N ILE A 99 -1.23 -12.39 -0.54
CA ILE A 99 -0.02 -13.03 -1.04
C ILE A 99 -0.27 -14.54 -1.03
N ASP A 100 -0.29 -15.14 -2.21
CA ASP A 100 -0.43 -16.59 -2.41
C ASP A 100 0.78 -17.09 -3.21
N ASN A 101 1.77 -17.63 -2.48
CA ASN A 101 3.04 -18.07 -3.07
C ASN A 101 3.72 -16.95 -3.88
N GLU A 102 3.89 -17.15 -5.19
CA GLU A 102 4.47 -16.19 -6.14
C GLU A 102 3.50 -15.10 -6.61
N LYS A 103 2.23 -15.15 -6.18
CA LYS A 103 1.17 -14.23 -6.60
C LYS A 103 0.99 -13.12 -5.59
N PHE A 104 1.11 -11.89 -6.08
CA PHE A 104 0.56 -10.73 -5.42
C PHE A 104 -0.83 -10.44 -6.02
N ILE A 105 -1.88 -10.60 -5.22
CA ILE A 105 -3.27 -10.41 -5.64
C ILE A 105 -3.79 -9.17 -4.94
N TYR A 106 -4.41 -8.25 -5.68
CA TYR A 106 -5.13 -7.13 -5.07
C TYR A 106 -6.56 -7.06 -5.59
N ILE A 107 -7.47 -6.67 -4.71
CA ILE A 107 -8.92 -6.71 -4.92
C ILE A 107 -9.45 -5.30 -4.66
N ASP A 108 -10.11 -4.72 -5.66
CA ASP A 108 -10.76 -3.43 -5.49
C ASP A 108 -12.11 -3.54 -4.77
N LYS A 109 -12.70 -2.37 -4.46
CA LYS A 109 -13.95 -2.28 -3.71
C LYS A 109 -15.17 -2.85 -4.45
N THR A 110 -15.05 -3.14 -5.74
CA THR A 110 -16.09 -3.81 -6.54
C THR A 110 -15.94 -5.33 -6.50
N GLY A 111 -14.85 -5.84 -5.93
CA GLY A 111 -14.49 -7.25 -5.94
C GLY A 111 -13.65 -7.66 -7.15
N LEU A 112 -13.26 -6.73 -8.02
CA LEU A 112 -12.40 -7.05 -9.15
C LEU A 112 -10.98 -7.29 -8.65
N SER A 113 -10.47 -8.49 -8.91
CA SER A 113 -9.11 -8.90 -8.55
C SER A 113 -8.15 -8.79 -9.72
N ARG A 114 -6.90 -8.41 -9.45
CA ARG A 114 -5.79 -8.63 -10.39
C ARG A 114 -4.68 -9.43 -9.72
N ILE A 115 -4.00 -10.24 -10.52
CA ILE A 115 -2.89 -11.10 -10.10
C ILE A 115 -1.62 -10.56 -10.77
N ILE A 116 -0.57 -10.39 -9.97
CA ILE A 116 0.77 -10.02 -10.43
C ILE A 116 1.73 -11.13 -10.02
N ILE A 117 2.57 -11.54 -10.97
CA ILE A 117 3.67 -12.50 -10.80
C ILE A 117 4.99 -11.74 -10.95
N GLY A 118 6.04 -12.19 -10.26
CA GLY A 118 7.39 -11.60 -10.35
C GLY A 118 7.66 -10.49 -9.33
N TYR A 119 6.69 -10.20 -8.46
CA TYR A 119 6.96 -9.39 -7.26
C TYR A 119 7.72 -10.20 -6.21
N PRO A 120 8.44 -9.55 -5.27
CA PRO A 120 9.23 -10.23 -4.24
C PRO A 120 8.34 -10.80 -3.11
N THR A 121 7.36 -11.64 -3.46
CA THR A 121 6.32 -12.14 -2.54
C THR A 121 6.85 -13.04 -1.44
N GLU A 122 7.90 -13.81 -1.70
CA GLU A 122 8.59 -14.61 -0.68
C GLU A 122 9.13 -13.71 0.43
N ARG A 123 9.90 -12.68 0.05
CA ARG A 123 10.46 -11.73 1.01
C ARG A 123 9.39 -10.91 1.74
N LEU A 124 8.31 -10.52 1.04
CA LEU A 124 7.17 -9.86 1.66
C LEU A 124 6.51 -10.77 2.71
N SER A 125 6.32 -12.05 2.40
CA SER A 125 5.73 -13.03 3.31
C SER A 125 6.58 -13.22 4.57
N GLU A 126 7.91 -13.31 4.43
CA GLU A 126 8.83 -13.38 5.58
C GLU A 126 8.67 -12.18 6.52
N ILE A 127 8.62 -10.96 5.97
CA ILE A 127 8.47 -9.72 6.75
C ILE A 127 7.11 -9.70 7.45
N ILE A 128 6.03 -10.04 6.74
CA ILE A 128 4.67 -10.07 7.27
C ILE A 128 4.58 -11.09 8.42
N HIS A 129 5.08 -12.30 8.23
CA HIS A 129 5.08 -13.33 9.28
C HIS A 129 5.87 -12.87 10.51
N LYS A 130 7.05 -12.28 10.30
CA LYS A 130 7.87 -11.77 11.40
C LYS A 130 7.15 -10.64 12.16
N SER A 131 6.49 -9.72 11.47
CA SER A 131 5.75 -8.62 12.12
C SER A 131 4.56 -9.16 12.92
N LYS A 132 3.71 -10.00 12.31
CA LYS A 132 2.54 -10.58 12.99
C LYS A 132 2.95 -11.41 14.21
N TYR A 133 4.07 -12.13 14.15
CA TYR A 133 4.61 -12.85 15.31
C TYR A 133 5.02 -11.92 16.46
N LEU A 134 5.71 -10.80 16.16
CA LEU A 134 6.14 -9.84 17.17
C LEU A 134 4.96 -9.09 17.79
N SER A 135 3.93 -8.76 17.01
CA SER A 135 2.71 -8.10 17.49
C SER A 135 1.85 -9.03 18.35
N SER A 136 1.97 -10.36 18.21
CA SER A 136 1.24 -11.34 19.04
C SER A 136 1.83 -11.57 20.44
N LYS A 137 3.05 -11.09 20.71
CA LYS A 137 3.80 -11.33 21.96
C LYS A 137 3.82 -10.15 22.93
N ASN A 138 3.31 -8.98 22.52
CA ASN A 138 3.21 -7.77 23.33
C ASN A 138 1.78 -7.52 23.76
#